data_AF-A0A8T4BTR9-F1
#
_entry.id   AF-A0A8T4BTR9-F1
#
_cell.length_a   1.000
_cell.length_b   1.000
_cell.length_c   1.000
_cell.angle_alpha   90.00
_cell.angle_beta   90.00
_cell.angle_gamma   90.00
#
_symmetry.space_group_name_H-M   'P 1'
#
loop_
_entity.id
_entity.type
_entity.pdbx_description
1 polymer ?
#
loop_
_entity_poly.entity_id
_entity_poly.type
_entity_poly.pdbx_seq_one_letter_code
_entity_poly.pdbx_strand_id
1 'polypeptide(L)'
;MKKIKEYRERIEKERKKIKKFLKFEIGGTPIEDLRDYYYDLQEAEFSKEALSPYLIKWHSHIDKIHSLVQKEEQAEELEGFEEQKKDILKEIKSLEKEKKKKVKYEKYQDGQKEFLKKYENCIQIDITDFTEEQKRFLEAESFQRTHQWCINKKDSVEFMIKPRHNESLSHAYLTGAIFDYVKRLDSNARLSTTKTADIIFNSADSSWAVEIETGKVHEKNKKQLLEKVEVLNEKFPERWFFVVTNKNLLAKYRKFGEALDRSSVIERIDEIFSSEQE
;
A
#
# COMPACT_ATOMS: atom_id res chain seq x y z
N MET A 1 7.28 93.72 -27.80
CA MET A 1 8.57 93.45 -27.13
C MET A 1 8.46 92.53 -25.90
N LYS A 2 7.49 92.71 -24.98
CA LYS A 2 7.33 91.89 -23.76
C LYS A 2 7.31 90.36 -24.01
N LYS A 3 6.49 89.88 -24.96
CA LYS A 3 6.38 88.45 -25.32
C LYS A 3 7.69 87.81 -25.79
N ILE A 4 8.55 88.55 -26.49
CA ILE A 4 9.84 88.06 -26.98
C ILE A 4 10.81 87.87 -25.82
N LYS A 5 10.78 88.78 -24.84
CA LYS A 5 11.60 88.70 -23.62
C LYS A 5 11.18 87.49 -22.77
N GLU A 6 9.89 87.32 -22.52
CA GLU A 6 9.33 86.17 -21.77
C GLU A 6 9.67 84.83 -22.45
N TYR A 7 9.57 84.76 -23.78
CA TYR A 7 9.94 83.57 -24.55
C TYR A 7 11.44 83.23 -24.44
N ARG A 8 12.32 84.24 -24.53
CA ARG A 8 13.78 84.05 -24.35
C ARG A 8 14.14 83.60 -22.94
N GLU A 9 13.49 84.18 -21.93
CA GLU A 9 13.68 83.79 -20.53
C GLU A 9 13.24 82.35 -20.27
N ARG A 10 12.12 81.92 -20.88
CA ARG A 10 11.67 80.52 -20.83
C ARG A 10 12.70 79.57 -21.45
N ILE A 11 13.18 79.87 -22.67
CA ILE A 11 14.22 79.07 -23.35
C ILE A 11 15.47 78.94 -22.48
N GLU A 12 15.93 80.02 -21.86
CA GLU A 12 17.14 79.99 -21.05
C GLU A 12 16.94 79.16 -19.77
N LYS A 13 15.74 79.20 -19.16
CA LYS A 13 15.39 78.35 -18.02
C LYS A 13 15.40 76.87 -18.40
N GLU A 14 14.81 76.51 -19.54
CA GLU A 14 14.82 75.16 -20.08
C GLU A 14 16.25 74.68 -20.36
N ARG A 15 17.09 75.51 -20.98
CA ARG A 15 18.51 75.21 -21.23
C ARG A 15 19.31 74.98 -19.96
N LYS A 16 19.05 75.74 -18.89
CA LYS A 16 19.66 75.50 -17.57
C LYS A 16 19.25 74.13 -17.01
N LYS A 17 18.00 73.73 -17.17
CA LYS A 17 17.50 72.40 -16.77
C LYS A 17 18.16 71.29 -17.61
N ILE A 18 18.24 71.44 -18.94
CA ILE A 18 18.95 70.51 -19.84
C ILE A 18 20.42 70.35 -19.43
N LYS A 19 21.13 71.46 -19.13
CA LYS A 19 22.51 71.39 -18.64
C LYS A 19 22.64 70.67 -17.30
N LYS A 20 21.65 70.81 -16.41
CA LYS A 20 21.64 70.10 -15.13
C LYS A 20 21.55 68.59 -15.36
N PHE A 21 20.64 68.17 -16.24
CA PHE A 21 20.54 66.78 -16.67
C PHE A 21 21.86 66.28 -17.32
N LEU A 22 22.38 66.98 -18.33
CA LEU A 22 23.63 66.55 -18.99
C LEU A 22 24.88 66.51 -18.09
N LYS A 23 24.84 67.13 -16.91
CA LYS A 23 25.91 67.10 -15.91
C LYS A 23 25.77 65.95 -14.91
N PHE A 24 24.67 65.20 -14.95
CA PHE A 24 24.49 64.04 -14.08
C PHE A 24 25.56 62.99 -14.37
N GLU A 25 26.30 62.61 -13.35
CA GLU A 25 27.36 61.61 -13.46
C GLU A 25 26.72 60.22 -13.44
N ILE A 26 26.88 59.47 -14.54
CA ILE A 26 26.33 58.11 -14.65
C ILE A 26 27.24 57.11 -13.92
N GLY A 27 28.56 57.38 -13.88
CA GLY A 27 29.54 56.45 -13.32
C GLY A 27 29.50 56.44 -11.80
N GLY A 28 29.27 55.26 -11.21
CA GLY A 28 29.24 55.07 -9.76
C GLY A 28 27.89 55.42 -9.11
N THR A 29 26.91 55.84 -9.90
CA THR A 29 25.53 56.07 -9.43
C THR A 29 24.80 54.74 -9.27
N PRO A 30 24.13 54.49 -8.12
CA PRO A 30 23.27 53.34 -7.92
C PRO A 30 22.20 53.21 -9.02
N ILE A 31 21.80 51.98 -9.34
CA ILE A 31 20.90 51.74 -10.48
C ILE A 31 19.48 52.25 -10.20
N GLU A 32 19.07 52.28 -8.93
CA GLU A 32 17.80 52.85 -8.46
C GLU A 32 17.74 54.34 -8.77
N ASP A 33 18.81 55.07 -8.44
CA ASP A 33 18.94 56.49 -8.73
C ASP A 33 18.96 56.74 -10.26
N LEU A 34 19.56 55.84 -11.04
CA LEU A 34 19.54 55.90 -12.51
C LEU A 34 18.15 55.66 -13.09
N ARG A 35 17.34 54.77 -12.50
CA ARG A 35 15.94 54.53 -12.88
C ARG A 35 15.10 55.76 -12.63
N ASP A 36 15.15 56.31 -11.41
CA ASP A 36 14.42 57.53 -11.05
C ASP A 36 14.81 58.70 -11.95
N TYR A 37 16.11 58.86 -12.17
CA TYR A 37 16.63 59.88 -13.08
C TYR A 37 16.19 59.67 -14.54
N TYR A 38 16.11 58.42 -15.01
CA TYR A 38 15.59 58.10 -16.33
C TYR A 38 14.10 58.44 -16.48
N TYR A 39 13.28 58.16 -15.46
CA TYR A 39 11.87 58.58 -15.43
C TYR A 39 11.74 60.10 -15.49
N ASP A 40 12.52 60.84 -14.69
CA ASP A 40 12.58 62.30 -14.71
C ASP A 40 12.98 62.84 -16.11
N LEU A 41 13.88 62.16 -16.82
CA LEU A 41 14.28 62.51 -18.18
C LEU A 41 13.15 62.27 -19.20
N GLN A 42 12.39 61.18 -19.05
CA GLN A 42 11.27 60.85 -19.94
C GLN A 42 10.10 61.82 -19.79
N GLU A 43 9.81 62.28 -18.57
CA GLU A 43 8.75 63.25 -18.29
C GLU A 43 9.14 64.71 -18.61
N ALA A 44 10.44 64.98 -18.84
CA ALA A 44 10.92 66.33 -19.09
C ALA A 44 10.58 66.82 -20.51
N GLU A 45 9.61 67.73 -20.60
CA GLU A 45 9.29 68.43 -21.84
C GLU A 45 10.14 69.69 -22.04
N PHE A 46 10.73 69.84 -23.23
CA PHE A 46 11.51 71.02 -23.63
C PHE A 46 11.04 71.57 -24.97
N SER A 47 11.10 72.89 -25.14
CA SER A 47 10.91 73.51 -26.45
C SER A 47 12.04 73.11 -27.40
N LYS A 48 11.71 72.98 -28.70
CA LYS A 48 12.68 72.63 -29.74
C LYS A 48 13.85 73.63 -29.77
N GLU A 49 13.58 74.91 -29.53
CA GLU A 49 14.60 75.97 -29.52
C GLU A 49 15.53 75.90 -28.30
N ALA A 50 15.04 75.41 -27.17
CA ALA A 50 15.87 75.16 -25.99
C ALA A 50 16.75 73.92 -26.18
N LEU A 51 16.22 72.85 -26.76
CA LEU A 51 16.92 71.57 -26.94
C LEU A 51 17.93 71.56 -28.09
N SER A 52 17.66 72.31 -29.17
CA SER A 52 18.46 72.32 -30.41
C SER A 52 20.00 72.36 -30.19
N PRO A 53 20.57 73.20 -29.31
CA PRO A 53 22.02 73.23 -29.09
C PRO A 53 22.59 71.98 -28.39
N TYR A 54 21.73 71.15 -27.80
CA TYR A 54 22.08 69.98 -26.99
C TYR A 54 21.59 68.67 -27.57
N LEU A 55 20.83 68.68 -28.67
CA LEU A 55 20.05 67.55 -29.17
C LEU A 55 20.85 66.24 -29.25
N ILE A 56 22.03 66.27 -29.87
CA ILE A 56 22.89 65.08 -30.01
C ILE A 56 23.37 64.57 -28.64
N LYS A 57 23.81 65.49 -27.77
CA LYS A 57 24.29 65.14 -26.42
C LYS A 57 23.15 64.61 -25.55
N TRP A 58 21.96 65.18 -25.71
CA TRP A 58 20.74 64.79 -25.01
C TRP A 58 20.33 63.35 -25.37
N HIS A 59 20.16 63.06 -26.66
CA HIS A 59 19.82 61.70 -27.11
C HIS A 59 20.89 60.68 -26.72
N SER A 60 22.17 60.99 -26.96
CA SER A 60 23.26 60.09 -26.56
C SER A 60 23.30 59.81 -25.06
N HIS A 61 22.94 60.80 -24.22
CA HIS A 61 22.86 60.63 -22.77
C HIS A 61 21.66 59.76 -22.36
N ILE A 62 20.48 60.01 -22.94
CA ILE A 62 19.27 59.20 -22.73
C ILE A 62 19.53 57.75 -23.15
N ASP A 63 20.03 57.52 -24.36
CA ASP A 63 20.28 56.17 -24.89
C ASP A 63 21.25 55.40 -24.01
N LYS A 64 22.29 56.08 -23.50
CA LYS A 64 23.25 55.48 -22.57
C LYS A 64 22.57 55.03 -21.27
N ILE A 65 21.76 55.89 -20.66
CA ILE A 65 21.07 55.56 -19.40
C ILE A 65 20.03 54.46 -19.64
N HIS A 66 19.24 54.58 -20.70
CA HIS A 66 18.26 53.58 -21.10
C HIS A 66 18.91 52.20 -21.26
N SER A 67 20.04 52.13 -21.96
CA SER A 67 20.77 50.86 -22.16
C SER A 67 21.32 50.25 -20.87
N LEU A 68 21.64 51.08 -19.86
CA LEU A 68 22.10 50.61 -18.55
C LEU A 68 20.92 50.10 -17.71
N VAL A 69 19.84 50.87 -17.65
CA VAL A 69 18.60 50.49 -16.96
C VAL A 69 18.05 49.18 -17.54
N GLN A 70 17.95 49.05 -18.85
CA GLN A 70 17.48 47.82 -19.50
C GLN A 70 18.37 46.60 -19.21
N LYS A 71 19.70 46.79 -19.15
CA LYS A 71 20.61 45.69 -18.83
C LYS A 71 20.45 45.22 -17.40
N GLU A 72 20.24 46.14 -16.46
CA GLU A 72 19.97 45.76 -15.07
C GLU A 72 18.62 45.06 -14.95
N GLU A 73 17.57 45.62 -15.55
CA GLU A 73 16.24 45.01 -15.53
C GLU A 73 16.27 43.58 -16.08
N GLN A 74 17.01 43.34 -17.17
CA GLN A 74 17.22 42.00 -17.71
C GLN A 74 18.03 41.09 -16.77
N ALA A 75 19.00 41.63 -16.04
CA ALA A 75 19.78 40.88 -15.07
C ALA A 75 18.95 40.47 -13.85
N GLU A 76 18.14 41.39 -13.31
CA GLU A 76 17.18 41.14 -12.23
C GLU A 76 16.14 40.09 -12.66
N GLU A 77 15.60 40.20 -13.88
CA GLU A 77 14.65 39.24 -14.43
C GLU A 77 15.28 37.84 -14.55
N LEU A 78 16.52 37.76 -15.05
CA LEU A 78 17.26 36.52 -15.16
C LEU A 78 17.53 35.89 -13.78
N GLU A 79 17.94 36.68 -12.80
CA GLU A 79 18.13 36.21 -11.42
C GLU A 79 16.84 35.65 -10.84
N GLY A 80 15.71 36.34 -11.05
CA GLY A 80 14.38 35.85 -10.68
C GLY A 80 14.02 34.51 -11.32
N PHE A 81 14.31 34.32 -12.60
CA PHE A 81 14.12 33.03 -13.28
C PHE A 81 15.05 31.94 -12.74
N GLU A 82 16.29 32.26 -12.39
CA GLU A 82 17.22 31.31 -11.79
C GLU A 82 16.76 30.83 -10.41
N GLU A 83 16.18 31.72 -9.60
CA GLU A 83 15.60 31.37 -8.31
C GLU A 83 14.36 30.47 -8.48
N GLN A 84 13.43 30.86 -9.36
CA GLN A 84 12.25 30.03 -9.68
C GLN A 84 12.65 28.64 -10.19
N LYS A 85 13.66 28.56 -11.05
CA LYS A 85 14.22 27.28 -11.53
C LYS A 85 14.75 26.42 -10.40
N LYS A 86 15.45 27.01 -9.42
CA LYS A 86 15.97 26.27 -8.24
C LYS A 86 14.82 25.69 -7.42
N ASP A 87 13.74 26.43 -7.23
CA ASP A 87 12.59 25.97 -6.43
C ASP A 87 11.78 24.88 -7.15
N ILE A 88 11.54 25.03 -8.46
CA ILE A 88 10.93 23.98 -9.28
C ILE A 88 11.76 22.69 -9.22
N LEU A 89 13.08 22.78 -9.27
CA LEU A 89 13.96 21.61 -9.17
C LEU A 89 13.89 20.93 -7.79
N LYS A 90 13.70 21.69 -6.70
CA LYS A 90 13.46 21.11 -5.36
C LYS A 90 12.12 20.37 -5.32
N GLU A 91 11.08 20.95 -5.89
CA GLU A 91 9.75 20.35 -5.96
C GLU A 91 9.75 19.05 -6.77
N ILE A 92 10.35 19.06 -7.97
CA ILE A 92 10.51 17.85 -8.80
C ILE A 92 11.21 16.74 -8.01
N LYS A 93 12.32 17.04 -7.32
CA LYS A 93 13.03 16.05 -6.49
C LYS A 93 12.18 15.50 -5.35
N SER A 94 11.31 16.32 -4.76
CA SER A 94 10.37 15.89 -3.72
C SER A 94 9.33 14.92 -4.30
N LEU A 95 8.69 15.32 -5.42
CA LEU A 95 7.69 14.52 -6.11
C LEU A 95 8.24 13.18 -6.61
N GLU A 96 9.48 13.14 -7.10
CA GLU A 96 10.14 11.89 -7.50
C GLU A 96 10.34 10.93 -6.31
N LYS A 97 10.70 11.46 -5.13
CA LYS A 97 10.84 10.65 -3.91
C LYS A 97 9.49 10.09 -3.48
N GLU A 98 8.43 10.89 -3.54
CA GLU A 98 7.07 10.43 -3.24
C GLU A 98 6.59 9.37 -4.22
N LYS A 99 6.83 9.57 -5.52
CA LYS A 99 6.49 8.58 -6.56
C LYS A 99 7.20 7.25 -6.33
N LYS A 100 8.50 7.28 -5.99
CA LYS A 100 9.26 6.05 -5.64
C LYS A 100 8.70 5.35 -4.41
N LYS A 101 8.24 6.10 -3.39
CA LYS A 101 7.56 5.52 -2.21
C LYS A 101 6.22 4.88 -2.58
N LYS A 102 5.38 5.56 -3.38
CA LYS A 102 4.09 5.03 -3.85
C LYS A 102 4.26 3.73 -4.64
N VAL A 103 5.19 3.70 -5.61
CA VAL A 103 5.46 2.48 -6.41
C VAL A 103 5.92 1.31 -5.54
N LYS A 104 6.76 1.55 -4.52
CA LYS A 104 7.16 0.50 -3.57
C LYS A 104 5.98 -0.03 -2.76
N TYR A 105 5.09 0.86 -2.32
CA TYR A 105 3.90 0.49 -1.56
C TYR A 105 2.88 -0.28 -2.41
N GLU A 106 2.66 0.11 -3.66
CA GLU A 106 1.78 -0.61 -4.59
C GLU A 106 2.29 -2.04 -4.86
N LYS A 107 3.57 -2.18 -5.19
CA LYS A 107 4.18 -3.52 -5.38
C LYS A 107 4.07 -4.40 -4.14
N TYR A 108 4.19 -3.80 -2.96
CA TYR A 108 4.02 -4.49 -1.69
C TYR A 108 2.58 -4.98 -1.50
N GLN A 109 1.58 -4.13 -1.80
CA GLN A 109 0.17 -4.52 -1.72
C GLN A 109 -0.19 -5.60 -2.75
N ASP A 110 0.36 -5.54 -3.96
CA ASP A 110 0.12 -6.56 -4.98
C ASP A 110 0.69 -7.92 -4.55
N GLY A 111 1.93 -7.93 -4.03
CA GLY A 111 2.53 -9.14 -3.45
C GLY A 111 1.74 -9.69 -2.26
N GLN A 112 1.20 -8.82 -1.40
CA GLN A 112 0.31 -9.22 -0.31
C GLN A 112 -0.97 -9.87 -0.82
N LYS A 113 -1.63 -9.29 -1.83
CA LYS A 113 -2.87 -9.84 -2.41
C LYS A 113 -2.64 -11.20 -3.06
N GLU A 114 -1.56 -11.35 -3.83
CA GLU A 114 -1.20 -12.62 -4.45
C GLU A 114 -0.90 -13.68 -3.39
N PHE A 115 -0.16 -13.32 -2.35
CA PHE A 115 0.11 -14.17 -1.21
C PHE A 115 -1.18 -14.63 -0.50
N LEU A 116 -2.09 -13.71 -0.16
CA LEU A 116 -3.34 -14.04 0.52
C LEU A 116 -4.26 -14.91 -0.35
N LYS A 117 -4.32 -14.64 -1.66
CA LYS A 117 -5.12 -15.43 -2.61
C LYS A 117 -4.70 -16.91 -2.64
N LYS A 118 -3.42 -17.21 -2.47
CA LYS A 118 -2.91 -18.60 -2.40
C LYS A 118 -3.51 -19.39 -1.24
N TYR A 119 -3.84 -18.72 -0.14
CA TYR A 119 -4.27 -19.34 1.11
C TYR A 119 -5.72 -19.07 1.48
N GLU A 120 -6.49 -18.40 0.62
CA GLU A 120 -7.86 -17.98 0.87
C GLU A 120 -8.78 -19.15 1.30
N ASN A 121 -8.58 -20.32 0.69
CA ASN A 121 -9.38 -21.52 0.92
C ASN A 121 -8.73 -22.52 1.90
N CYS A 122 -7.60 -22.18 2.52
CA CYS A 122 -6.91 -23.04 3.47
C CYS A 122 -7.51 -22.87 4.87
N ILE A 123 -7.76 -23.99 5.57
CA ILE A 123 -8.16 -23.96 6.98
C ILE A 123 -6.94 -23.86 7.88
N GLN A 124 -5.85 -24.52 7.50
CA GLN A 124 -4.59 -24.57 8.24
C GLN A 124 -3.42 -24.33 7.29
N ILE A 125 -2.38 -23.66 7.78
CA ILE A 125 -1.16 -23.36 7.03
C ILE A 125 0.02 -23.60 7.97
N ASP A 126 0.94 -24.48 7.58
CA ASP A 126 2.25 -24.61 8.23
C ASP A 126 3.06 -23.33 7.94
N ILE A 127 3.41 -22.60 8.99
CA ILE A 127 4.08 -21.30 8.87
C ILE A 127 5.54 -21.33 9.32
N THR A 128 6.15 -22.53 9.36
CA THR A 128 7.55 -22.72 9.77
C THR A 128 8.50 -21.83 8.95
N ASP A 129 8.24 -21.70 7.64
CA ASP A 129 9.10 -20.95 6.71
C ASP A 129 8.61 -19.52 6.43
N PHE A 130 7.60 -19.03 7.17
CA PHE A 130 6.98 -17.73 6.89
C PHE A 130 7.69 -16.62 7.64
N THR A 131 7.87 -15.48 6.97
CA THR A 131 8.33 -14.24 7.61
C THR A 131 7.25 -13.68 8.54
N GLU A 132 7.63 -12.92 9.58
CA GLU A 132 6.65 -12.30 10.49
C GLU A 132 5.69 -11.33 9.78
N GLU A 133 6.11 -10.75 8.65
CA GLU A 133 5.25 -9.92 7.82
C GLU A 133 4.14 -10.74 7.13
N GLN A 134 4.49 -11.88 6.54
CA GLN A 134 3.51 -12.82 5.98
C GLN A 134 2.54 -13.34 7.04
N LYS A 135 3.05 -13.62 8.26
CA LYS A 135 2.21 -14.03 9.39
C LYS A 135 1.21 -12.93 9.76
N ARG A 136 1.64 -11.65 9.81
CA ARG A 136 0.73 -10.50 10.04
C ARG A 136 -0.33 -10.35 8.95
N PHE A 137 0.00 -10.62 7.69
CA PHE A 137 -1.00 -10.61 6.62
C PHE A 137 -2.11 -11.64 6.86
N LEU A 138 -1.74 -12.85 7.28
CA LEU A 138 -2.72 -13.90 7.60
C LEU A 138 -3.55 -13.55 8.84
N GLU A 139 -2.93 -12.99 9.88
CA GLU A 139 -3.63 -12.54 11.09
C GLU A 139 -4.70 -11.47 10.75
N ALA A 140 -4.40 -10.56 9.82
CA ALA A 140 -5.38 -9.59 9.31
C ALA A 140 -6.57 -10.24 8.59
N GLU A 141 -6.37 -11.42 7.98
CA GLU A 141 -7.40 -12.25 7.34
C GLU A 141 -8.07 -13.25 8.30
N SER A 142 -8.05 -12.94 9.60
CA SER A 142 -8.66 -13.72 10.70
C SER A 142 -8.05 -15.10 10.94
N PHE A 143 -6.84 -15.36 10.45
CA PHE A 143 -6.09 -16.53 10.88
C PHE A 143 -5.58 -16.32 12.31
N GLN A 144 -5.52 -17.41 13.08
CA GLN A 144 -5.02 -17.44 14.45
C GLN A 144 -3.81 -18.35 14.54
N ARG A 145 -2.75 -17.85 15.17
CA ARG A 145 -1.49 -18.56 15.37
C ARG A 145 -1.61 -19.55 16.54
N THR A 146 -1.16 -20.80 16.37
CA THR A 146 -1.13 -21.79 17.45
C THR A 146 -0.12 -22.89 17.17
N HIS A 147 0.28 -23.63 18.21
CA HIS A 147 1.10 -24.83 18.08
C HIS A 147 0.19 -26.07 18.13
N GLN A 148 0.30 -26.94 17.14
CA GLN A 148 -0.50 -28.17 17.06
C GLN A 148 0.39 -29.37 16.73
N TRP A 149 -0.03 -30.55 17.21
CA TRP A 149 0.61 -31.81 16.84
C TRP A 149 0.30 -32.17 15.37
N CYS A 150 1.32 -32.13 14.52
CA CYS A 150 1.26 -32.44 13.11
C CYS A 150 0.94 -33.92 12.87
N ILE A 151 -0.18 -34.23 12.19
CA ILE A 151 -0.55 -35.63 11.89
C ILE A 151 0.44 -36.29 10.90
N ASN A 152 1.08 -35.49 10.04
CA ASN A 152 2.04 -35.97 9.05
C ASN A 152 3.46 -36.07 9.64
N LYS A 153 3.93 -35.00 10.32
CA LYS A 153 5.29 -34.93 10.86
C LYS A 153 5.45 -35.65 12.20
N LYS A 154 4.34 -35.99 12.88
CA LYS A 154 4.33 -36.57 14.24
C LYS A 154 5.17 -35.73 15.23
N ASP A 155 5.03 -34.40 15.15
CA ASP A 155 5.71 -33.42 16.00
C ASP A 155 4.86 -32.14 16.20
N SER A 156 5.15 -31.31 17.18
CA SER A 156 4.49 -30.04 17.43
C SER A 156 5.02 -28.93 16.50
N VAL A 157 4.15 -28.37 15.67
CA VAL A 157 4.50 -27.35 14.66
C VAL A 157 3.61 -26.12 14.83
N GLU A 158 4.13 -24.94 14.46
CA GLU A 158 3.38 -23.68 14.46
C GLU A 158 2.52 -23.57 13.19
N PHE A 159 1.23 -23.29 13.37
CA PHE A 159 0.26 -23.14 12.29
C PHE A 159 -0.49 -21.80 12.39
N MET A 160 -0.92 -21.30 11.23
CA MET A 160 -2.01 -20.35 11.12
C MET A 160 -3.30 -21.09 10.79
N ILE A 161 -4.35 -20.90 11.60
CA ILE A 161 -5.62 -21.58 11.46
C ILE A 161 -6.73 -20.56 11.26
N LYS A 162 -7.62 -20.78 10.29
CA LYS A 162 -8.84 -20.00 10.10
C LYS A 162 -10.06 -20.81 10.58
N PRO A 163 -10.41 -20.75 11.88
CA PRO A 163 -11.52 -21.53 12.42
C PRO A 163 -12.87 -21.06 11.86
N ARG A 164 -13.82 -21.98 11.73
CA ARG A 164 -15.22 -21.63 11.44
C ARG A 164 -15.92 -21.12 12.71
N HIS A 165 -17.12 -20.54 12.56
CA HIS A 165 -17.87 -20.01 13.70
C HIS A 165 -18.03 -21.04 14.83
N ASN A 166 -17.58 -20.66 16.03
CA ASN A 166 -17.64 -21.43 17.28
C ASN A 166 -16.81 -22.74 17.30
N GLU A 167 -15.87 -22.90 16.38
CA GLU A 167 -14.95 -24.04 16.37
C GLU A 167 -13.70 -23.75 17.22
N SER A 168 -13.21 -24.75 17.95
CA SER A 168 -11.92 -24.60 18.66
C SER A 168 -10.75 -24.69 17.68
N LEU A 169 -9.63 -24.02 17.96
CA LEU A 169 -8.45 -24.08 17.09
C LEU A 169 -7.95 -25.50 16.85
N SER A 170 -7.96 -26.36 17.88
CA SER A 170 -7.56 -27.76 17.73
C SER A 170 -8.54 -28.60 16.92
N HIS A 171 -9.83 -28.24 16.88
CA HIS A 171 -10.81 -28.88 15.99
C HIS A 171 -10.55 -28.43 14.55
N ALA A 172 -10.50 -27.12 14.31
CA ALA A 172 -10.26 -26.53 13.00
C ALA A 172 -8.96 -27.05 12.36
N TYR A 173 -7.87 -27.10 13.13
CA TYR A 173 -6.62 -27.68 12.65
C TYR A 173 -6.77 -29.14 12.25
N LEU A 174 -7.35 -29.99 13.11
CA LEU A 174 -7.41 -31.43 12.85
C LEU A 174 -8.33 -31.71 11.65
N THR A 175 -9.45 -31.00 11.54
CA THR A 175 -10.35 -31.04 10.38
C THR A 175 -9.64 -30.62 9.12
N GLY A 176 -8.94 -29.48 9.13
CA GLY A 176 -8.18 -29.00 7.97
C GLY A 176 -7.08 -29.99 7.55
N ALA A 177 -6.31 -30.50 8.51
CA ALA A 177 -5.18 -31.39 8.23
C ALA A 177 -5.63 -32.74 7.65
N ILE A 178 -6.69 -33.36 8.21
CA ILE A 178 -7.25 -34.61 7.67
C ILE A 178 -7.89 -34.34 6.31
N PHE A 179 -8.63 -33.25 6.16
CA PHE A 179 -9.26 -32.89 4.89
C PHE A 179 -8.22 -32.68 3.78
N ASP A 180 -7.14 -31.93 4.05
CA ASP A 180 -6.06 -31.71 3.08
C ASP A 180 -5.37 -33.02 2.70
N TYR A 181 -5.27 -33.97 3.64
CA TYR A 181 -4.75 -35.31 3.36
C TYR A 181 -5.67 -36.09 2.43
N VAL A 182 -6.93 -36.23 2.82
CA VAL A 182 -7.97 -36.97 2.07
C VAL A 182 -8.21 -36.34 0.70
N LYS A 183 -8.19 -35.01 0.57
CA LYS A 183 -8.41 -34.30 -0.71
C LYS A 183 -7.39 -34.64 -1.78
N ARG A 184 -6.18 -35.10 -1.39
CA ARG A 184 -5.16 -35.59 -2.33
C ARG A 184 -5.46 -36.99 -2.85
N LEU A 185 -6.22 -37.79 -2.09
CA LEU A 185 -6.62 -39.14 -2.44
C LEU A 185 -7.98 -39.16 -3.16
N ASP A 186 -8.91 -38.29 -2.74
CA ASP A 186 -10.20 -38.07 -3.36
C ASP A 186 -10.45 -36.57 -3.64
N SER A 187 -10.41 -36.20 -4.91
CA SER A 187 -10.69 -34.83 -5.36
C SER A 187 -12.13 -34.38 -5.07
N ASN A 188 -13.06 -35.29 -4.78
CA ASN A 188 -14.45 -34.98 -4.43
C ASN A 188 -14.69 -34.87 -2.92
N ALA A 189 -13.66 -35.08 -2.09
CA ALA A 189 -13.76 -34.91 -0.65
C ALA A 189 -14.28 -33.51 -0.31
N ARG A 190 -15.16 -33.43 0.68
CA ARG A 190 -15.82 -32.20 1.10
C ARG A 190 -15.93 -32.10 2.62
N LEU A 191 -15.97 -30.84 3.08
CA LEU A 191 -16.25 -30.51 4.47
C LEU A 191 -17.75 -30.27 4.66
N SER A 192 -18.33 -30.85 5.71
CA SER A 192 -19.68 -30.49 6.16
C SER A 192 -19.62 -29.42 7.23
N THR A 193 -20.75 -28.76 7.52
CA THR A 193 -20.81 -27.67 8.50
C THR A 193 -21.68 -27.95 9.71
N THR A 194 -22.73 -28.79 9.63
CA THR A 194 -23.72 -28.81 10.73
C THR A 194 -24.53 -30.09 10.96
N LYS A 195 -24.74 -30.97 9.97
CA LYS A 195 -25.72 -32.08 10.13
C LYS A 195 -25.17 -33.49 9.87
N THR A 196 -23.93 -33.62 9.46
CA THR A 196 -23.29 -34.91 9.12
C THR A 196 -21.87 -34.94 9.65
N ALA A 197 -21.08 -35.93 9.23
CA ALA A 197 -19.64 -35.98 9.45
C ALA A 197 -18.92 -34.68 9.04
N ASP A 198 -17.87 -34.31 9.75
CA ASP A 198 -17.03 -33.15 9.42
C ASP A 198 -16.38 -33.27 8.04
N ILE A 199 -15.91 -34.47 7.70
CA ILE A 199 -15.29 -34.78 6.41
C ILE A 199 -16.03 -35.94 5.77
N ILE A 200 -16.36 -35.80 4.48
CA ILE A 200 -16.95 -36.86 3.67
C ILE A 200 -16.10 -37.02 2.42
N PHE A 201 -15.76 -38.25 2.07
CA PHE A 201 -14.94 -38.59 0.90
C PHE A 201 -15.39 -39.92 0.31
N ASN A 202 -14.87 -40.26 -0.87
CA ASN A 202 -15.15 -41.52 -1.55
C ASN A 202 -13.87 -42.34 -1.69
N SER A 203 -14.02 -43.65 -1.54
CA SER A 203 -13.03 -44.66 -1.90
C SER A 203 -13.78 -45.72 -2.70
N ALA A 204 -13.26 -46.08 -3.87
CA ALA A 204 -13.97 -46.82 -4.91
C ALA A 204 -15.43 -46.34 -5.10
N ASP A 205 -16.40 -47.22 -4.93
CA ASP A 205 -17.84 -46.95 -5.06
C ASP A 205 -18.53 -46.66 -3.70
N SER A 206 -17.73 -46.40 -2.66
CA SER A 206 -18.21 -46.22 -1.28
C SER A 206 -17.93 -44.82 -0.75
N SER A 207 -18.95 -44.19 -0.16
CA SER A 207 -18.76 -42.96 0.61
C SER A 207 -18.36 -43.27 2.04
N TRP A 208 -17.32 -42.59 2.50
CA TRP A 208 -16.76 -42.65 3.84
C TRP A 208 -16.90 -41.30 4.57
N ALA A 209 -16.89 -41.36 5.90
CA ALA A 209 -17.05 -40.19 6.75
C ALA A 209 -16.07 -40.17 7.94
N VAL A 210 -15.58 -38.98 8.28
CA VAL A 210 -14.78 -38.74 9.49
C VAL A 210 -15.48 -37.70 10.36
N GLU A 211 -15.73 -38.06 11.61
CA GLU A 211 -16.24 -37.15 12.64
C GLU A 211 -15.12 -36.82 13.63
N ILE A 212 -14.89 -35.54 13.91
CA ILE A 212 -13.78 -35.06 14.71
C ILE A 212 -14.30 -34.56 16.05
N GLU A 213 -13.70 -35.06 17.12
CA GLU A 213 -14.21 -34.83 18.46
C GLU A 213 -13.15 -34.18 19.34
N THR A 214 -13.37 -32.89 19.64
CA THR A 214 -12.47 -32.09 20.49
C THR A 214 -13.08 -31.85 21.86
N GLY A 215 -12.86 -32.78 22.78
CA GLY A 215 -13.18 -32.61 24.19
C GLY A 215 -14.30 -33.52 24.68
N LYS A 216 -15.08 -33.03 25.66
CA LYS A 216 -15.97 -33.86 26.47
C LYS A 216 -17.45 -33.76 26.05
N VAL A 217 -17.71 -33.75 24.74
CA VAL A 217 -19.09 -33.67 24.21
C VAL A 217 -19.93 -34.85 24.69
N HIS A 218 -19.33 -36.05 24.76
CA HIS A 218 -19.96 -37.26 25.29
C HIS A 218 -20.45 -37.14 26.75
N GLU A 219 -19.83 -36.25 27.55
CA GLU A 219 -20.20 -36.01 28.95
C GLU A 219 -21.28 -34.93 29.07
N LYS A 220 -21.19 -33.84 28.29
CA LYS A 220 -22.08 -32.68 28.42
C LYS A 220 -23.36 -32.81 27.58
N ASN A 221 -23.25 -33.36 26.38
CA ASN A 221 -24.31 -33.36 25.37
C ASN A 221 -24.51 -34.76 24.75
N LYS A 222 -24.58 -35.80 25.59
CA LYS A 222 -24.72 -37.21 25.15
C LYS A 222 -25.89 -37.43 24.17
N LYS A 223 -27.01 -36.72 24.34
CA LYS A 223 -28.17 -36.80 23.44
C LYS A 223 -27.80 -36.38 22.00
N GLN A 224 -27.11 -35.25 21.84
CA GLN A 224 -26.67 -34.76 20.53
C GLN A 224 -25.67 -35.70 19.87
N LEU A 225 -24.77 -36.30 20.67
CA LEU A 225 -23.84 -37.31 20.17
C LEU A 225 -24.58 -38.55 19.64
N LEU A 226 -25.59 -39.04 20.38
CA LEU A 226 -26.39 -40.19 19.93
C LEU A 226 -27.17 -39.87 18.64
N GLU A 227 -27.80 -38.71 18.56
CA GLU A 227 -28.48 -38.24 17.34
C GLU A 227 -27.49 -38.16 16.15
N LYS A 228 -26.26 -37.68 16.39
CA LYS A 228 -25.22 -37.65 15.36
C LYS A 228 -24.82 -39.05 14.91
N VAL A 229 -24.60 -39.98 15.85
CA VAL A 229 -24.25 -41.38 15.59
C VAL A 229 -25.34 -42.08 14.78
N GLU A 230 -26.62 -41.85 15.11
CA GLU A 230 -27.76 -42.37 14.34
C GLU A 230 -27.71 -41.89 12.88
N VAL A 231 -27.51 -40.59 12.66
CA VAL A 231 -27.37 -40.02 11.31
C VAL A 231 -26.16 -40.58 10.56
N LEU A 232 -25.04 -40.82 11.25
CA LEU A 232 -23.84 -41.39 10.63
C LEU A 232 -24.05 -42.86 10.24
N ASN A 233 -24.69 -43.65 11.10
CA ASN A 233 -25.01 -45.05 10.81
C ASN A 233 -26.04 -45.19 9.67
N GLU A 234 -27.00 -44.26 9.58
CA GLU A 234 -27.98 -44.22 8.48
C GLU A 234 -27.29 -43.90 7.14
N LYS A 235 -26.41 -42.89 7.13
CA LYS A 235 -25.80 -42.39 5.88
C LYS A 235 -24.57 -43.14 5.42
N PHE A 236 -23.78 -43.66 6.35
CA PHE A 236 -22.48 -44.29 6.11
C PHE A 236 -22.38 -45.62 6.85
N PRO A 237 -23.28 -46.59 6.63
CA PRO A 237 -23.30 -47.84 7.39
C PRO A 237 -21.92 -48.50 7.35
N GLU A 238 -21.32 -48.68 8.53
CA GLU A 238 -19.98 -49.25 8.76
C GLU A 238 -18.81 -48.52 8.05
N ARG A 239 -19.05 -47.32 7.50
CA ARG A 239 -18.09 -46.53 6.71
C ARG A 239 -17.85 -45.14 7.29
N TRP A 240 -17.75 -45.08 8.61
CA TRP A 240 -17.37 -43.86 9.30
C TRP A 240 -16.63 -44.16 10.60
N PHE A 241 -15.79 -43.23 11.03
CA PHE A 241 -15.08 -43.34 12.30
C PHE A 241 -14.87 -41.98 12.96
N PHE A 242 -14.69 -42.00 14.29
CA PHE A 242 -14.29 -40.84 15.06
C PHE A 242 -12.79 -40.62 15.04
N VAL A 243 -12.36 -39.35 15.06
CA VAL A 243 -11.00 -38.96 15.41
C VAL A 243 -11.04 -38.07 16.65
N VAL A 244 -10.49 -38.57 17.75
CA VAL A 244 -10.46 -37.83 19.02
C VAL A 244 -9.14 -37.10 19.21
N THR A 245 -9.19 -35.86 19.69
CA THR A 245 -7.95 -35.11 19.99
C THR A 245 -7.26 -35.56 21.26
N ASN A 246 -8.00 -36.17 22.19
CA ASN A 246 -7.48 -36.67 23.46
C ASN A 246 -7.60 -38.19 23.51
N LYS A 247 -6.45 -38.88 23.52
CA LYS A 247 -6.37 -40.35 23.57
C LYS A 247 -7.10 -40.97 24.77
N ASN A 248 -7.22 -40.25 25.89
CA ASN A 248 -7.96 -40.73 27.06
C ASN A 248 -9.47 -40.85 26.83
N LEU A 249 -9.99 -40.25 25.74
CA LEU A 249 -11.40 -40.35 25.35
C LEU A 249 -11.66 -41.48 24.36
N LEU A 250 -10.62 -42.06 23.78
CA LEU A 250 -10.73 -43.10 22.74
C LEU A 250 -11.62 -44.26 23.18
N ALA A 251 -11.38 -44.82 24.37
CA ALA A 251 -12.18 -45.91 24.93
C ALA A 251 -13.65 -45.55 25.17
N LYS A 252 -13.96 -44.26 25.38
CA LYS A 252 -15.34 -43.79 25.55
C LYS A 252 -16.05 -43.70 24.20
N TYR A 253 -15.40 -43.15 23.18
CA TYR A 253 -15.97 -43.01 21.84
C TYR A 253 -16.11 -44.36 21.10
N ARG A 254 -15.22 -45.33 21.39
CA ARG A 254 -15.33 -46.72 20.87
C ARG A 254 -16.63 -47.44 21.22
N LYS A 255 -17.40 -46.94 22.19
CA LYS A 255 -18.73 -47.47 22.54
C LYS A 255 -19.81 -47.11 21.52
N PHE A 256 -19.55 -46.12 20.66
CA PHE A 256 -20.53 -45.59 19.70
C PHE A 256 -20.17 -45.92 18.24
N GLY A 257 -18.91 -46.28 17.97
CA GLY A 257 -18.41 -46.60 16.63
C GLY A 257 -16.89 -46.78 16.64
N GLU A 258 -16.29 -46.96 15.46
CA GLU A 258 -14.83 -46.96 15.34
C GLU A 258 -14.28 -45.60 15.79
N ALA A 259 -13.18 -45.60 16.55
CA ALA A 259 -12.55 -44.37 17.01
C ALA A 259 -11.03 -44.50 17.04
N LEU A 260 -10.38 -43.44 16.55
CA LEU A 260 -8.94 -43.31 16.36
C LEU A 260 -8.40 -42.08 17.11
N ASP A 261 -7.10 -42.12 17.43
CA ASP A 261 -6.38 -40.93 17.86
C ASP A 261 -5.66 -40.27 16.67
N ARG A 262 -5.11 -39.08 16.91
CA ARG A 262 -4.41 -38.29 15.87
C ARG A 262 -3.26 -39.03 15.19
N SER A 263 -2.63 -39.99 15.86
CA SER A 263 -1.43 -40.66 15.35
C SER A 263 -1.74 -41.81 14.39
N SER A 264 -2.94 -42.40 14.49
CA SER A 264 -3.37 -43.55 13.69
C SER A 264 -4.31 -43.17 12.53
N VAL A 265 -4.73 -41.90 12.44
CA VAL A 265 -5.73 -41.49 11.44
C VAL A 265 -5.23 -41.62 10.00
N ILE A 266 -3.96 -41.29 9.73
CA ILE A 266 -3.37 -41.37 8.40
C ILE A 266 -3.30 -42.82 7.93
N GLU A 267 -2.77 -43.70 8.78
CA GLU A 267 -2.64 -45.14 8.51
C GLU A 267 -4.01 -45.75 8.20
N ARG A 268 -5.06 -45.39 8.95
CA ARG A 268 -6.42 -45.87 8.65
C ARG A 268 -6.94 -45.39 7.30
N ILE A 269 -6.73 -44.12 6.96
CA ILE A 269 -7.17 -43.59 5.67
C ILE A 269 -6.44 -44.33 4.54
N ASP A 270 -5.14 -44.57 4.68
CA ASP A 270 -4.37 -45.31 3.67
C ASP A 270 -4.88 -46.75 3.51
N GLU A 271 -5.23 -47.44 4.59
CA GLU A 271 -5.86 -48.77 4.53
C GLU A 271 -7.17 -48.75 3.71
N ILE A 272 -8.03 -47.75 3.95
CA ILE A 272 -9.30 -47.60 3.23
C ILE A 272 -9.05 -47.48 1.72
N PHE A 273 -8.10 -46.65 1.30
CA PHE A 273 -7.75 -46.48 -0.11
C PHE A 273 -6.92 -47.65 -0.70
N SER A 274 -6.22 -48.45 0.13
CA SER A 274 -5.36 -49.55 -0.34
C SER A 274 -6.09 -50.88 -0.47
N SER A 275 -7.07 -51.15 0.39
CA SER A 275 -7.88 -52.38 0.39
C SER A 275 -8.76 -52.58 -0.85
N GLU A 276 -8.70 -51.65 -1.79
CA GLU A 276 -9.48 -51.64 -3.03
C GLU A 276 -8.63 -51.96 -4.27
N GLN A 277 -7.31 -52.15 -4.11
CA GLN A 277 -6.40 -52.55 -5.21
C GLN A 277 -6.18 -54.07 -5.30
N GLU A 278 -6.75 -54.84 -4.38
CA GLU A 278 -6.75 -56.32 -4.37
C GLU A 278 -8.07 -56.89 -4.89
#